data_AF-A0A3M1Z5D6-F1
#
_entry.id   AF-A0A3M1Z5D6-F1
#
_cell.length_a   1.000
_cell.length_b   1.000
_cell.length_c   1.000
_cell.angle_alpha   90.00
_cell.angle_beta   90.00
_cell.angle_gamma   90.00
#
_symmetry.space_group_name_H-M   'P 1'
#
loop_
_entity.id
_entity.type
_entity.pdbx_description
1 polymer ?
#
loop_
_entity_poly.entity_id
_entity_poly.type
_entity_poly.pdbx_seq_one_letter_code
_entity_poly.pdbx_strand_id
1 'polypeptide(L)'
;LGRLRARLRELRFPEEPRSIRLEVVSDFDFKARAVLEELRRTSYRLQQVRGEDLVYYGTADQLAAEIQALDLGLRLFAEPLGEDRVRVEVF
;
A
#
# COMPACT_ATOMS: atom_id res chain seq x y z
N LEU A 1 18.28 -20.89 8.84
CA LEU A 1 17.64 -19.55 8.80
C LEU A 1 18.34 -18.52 7.88
N GLY A 2 19.41 -18.86 7.14
CA GLY A 2 20.12 -17.90 6.28
C GLY A 2 19.56 -17.69 4.86
N ARG A 3 18.92 -18.71 4.26
CA ARG A 3 18.44 -18.65 2.87
C ARG A 3 17.24 -17.71 2.65
N LEU A 4 16.39 -17.52 3.65
CA LEU A 4 15.24 -16.61 3.56
C LEU A 4 15.69 -15.14 3.59
N ARG A 5 16.69 -14.81 4.42
CA ARG A 5 17.29 -13.48 4.50
C ARG A 5 18.01 -13.07 3.21
N ALA A 6 18.68 -14.02 2.53
CA ALA A 6 19.33 -13.75 1.26
C ALA A 6 18.31 -13.43 0.13
N ARG A 7 17.19 -14.16 0.07
CA ARG A 7 16.11 -13.87 -0.89
C ARG A 7 15.40 -12.54 -0.63
N LEU A 8 15.24 -12.15 0.64
CA LEU A 8 14.65 -10.85 1.00
C LEU A 8 15.54 -9.67 0.60
N ARG A 9 16.88 -9.84 0.62
CA ARG A 9 17.84 -8.85 0.13
C ARG A 9 17.80 -8.68 -1.39
N GLU A 10 17.59 -9.76 -2.15
CA GLU A 10 17.44 -9.70 -3.62
C GLU A 10 16.18 -8.94 -4.04
N LEU A 11 15.14 -8.93 -3.20
CA LEU A 11 13.86 -8.26 -3.46
C LEU A 11 13.82 -6.76 -3.13
N ARG A 12 14.95 -6.16 -2.70
CA ARG A 12 15.02 -4.77 -2.19
C ARG A 12 13.89 -4.46 -1.20
N PHE A 13 13.57 -5.39 -0.29
CA PHE A 13 12.73 -5.01 0.84
C PHE A 13 13.48 -3.93 1.62
N PRO A 14 12.88 -2.77 1.89
CA PRO A 14 13.44 -1.82 2.84
C PRO A 14 13.66 -2.53 4.17
N GLU A 15 14.81 -2.30 4.79
CA GLU A 15 15.19 -3.01 6.01
C GLU A 15 14.29 -2.65 7.21
N GLU A 16 13.53 -1.56 7.13
CA GLU A 16 12.59 -1.10 8.16
C GLU A 16 11.21 -0.76 7.58
N PRO A 17 10.11 -1.20 8.23
CA PRO A 17 8.77 -0.80 7.85
C PRO A 17 8.53 0.67 8.21
N ARG A 18 7.83 1.39 7.33
CA ARG A 18 7.43 2.78 7.55
C ARG A 18 5.94 2.87 7.78
N SER A 19 5.52 3.82 8.61
CA SER A 19 4.11 4.18 8.71
C SER A 19 3.79 5.14 7.57
N ILE A 20 2.89 4.75 6.68
CA ILE A 20 2.40 5.55 5.57
C ILE A 20 0.91 5.76 5.76
N ARG A 21 0.45 7.00 5.81
CA ARG A 21 -0.97 7.33 5.91
C ARG A 21 -1.63 7.25 4.55
N LEU A 22 -2.76 6.55 4.48
CA LEU A 22 -3.59 6.41 3.30
C LEU A 22 -4.81 7.31 3.41
N GLU A 23 -4.88 8.31 2.53
CA GLU A 23 -6.02 9.22 2.43
C GLU A 23 -6.92 8.75 1.28
N VAL A 24 -8.00 8.03 1.59
CA VAL A 24 -8.90 7.50 0.57
C VAL A 24 -10.10 8.42 0.37
N VAL A 25 -10.20 9.00 -0.82
CA VAL A 25 -11.34 9.80 -1.27
C VAL A 25 -12.19 8.93 -2.18
N SER A 26 -13.45 8.72 -1.81
CA SER A 26 -14.39 7.96 -2.63
C SER A 26 -15.81 8.43 -2.42
N ASP A 27 -16.67 8.23 -3.41
CA ASP A 27 -18.10 8.57 -3.29
C ASP A 27 -18.84 7.64 -2.30
N PHE A 28 -18.25 6.49 -1.95
CA PHE A 28 -18.88 5.49 -1.11
C PHE A 28 -17.85 4.72 -0.25
N ASP A 29 -18.13 4.57 1.03
CA ASP A 29 -17.26 3.87 2.01
C ASP A 29 -16.87 2.44 1.61
N PHE A 30 -17.72 1.72 0.87
CA PHE A 30 -17.41 0.36 0.43
C PHE A 30 -16.23 0.32 -0.55
N LYS A 31 -16.03 1.37 -1.36
CA LYS A 31 -14.92 1.48 -2.32
C LYS A 31 -13.59 1.59 -1.58
N ALA A 32 -13.52 2.44 -0.55
CA ALA A 32 -12.34 2.58 0.29
C ALA A 32 -11.96 1.27 1.00
N ARG A 33 -12.97 0.54 1.52
CA ARG A 33 -12.76 -0.78 2.12
C ARG A 33 -12.26 -1.82 1.12
N ALA A 34 -12.81 -1.83 -0.10
CA ALA A 34 -12.36 -2.74 -1.15
C ALA A 34 -10.87 -2.54 -1.49
N VAL A 35 -10.41 -1.29 -1.60
CA VAL A 35 -8.98 -0.98 -1.80
C VAL A 35 -8.13 -1.53 -0.68
N LEU A 36 -8.51 -1.27 0.57
CA LEU A 36 -7.74 -1.74 1.74
C LEU A 36 -7.70 -3.27 1.83
N GLU A 37 -8.83 -3.94 1.59
CA GLU A 37 -8.90 -5.40 1.65
C GLU A 37 -8.08 -6.05 0.53
N GLU A 38 -8.10 -5.49 -0.68
CA GLU A 38 -7.32 -6.01 -1.80
C GLU A 38 -5.83 -5.73 -1.62
N LEU A 39 -5.46 -4.55 -1.10
CA LEU A 39 -4.09 -4.25 -0.72
C LEU A 39 -3.58 -5.24 0.34
N ARG A 40 -4.40 -5.61 1.33
CA ARG A 40 -4.05 -6.62 2.33
C ARG A 40 -3.86 -8.02 1.76
N ARG A 41 -4.57 -8.34 0.67
CA ARG A 41 -4.46 -9.64 0.01
C ARG A 41 -3.25 -9.74 -0.92
N THR A 42 -2.94 -8.65 -1.62
CA THR A 42 -1.97 -8.65 -2.72
C THR A 42 -0.61 -8.09 -2.32
N SER A 43 -0.56 -7.12 -1.41
CA SER A 43 0.70 -6.48 -1.01
C SER A 43 1.44 -7.32 0.03
N TYR A 44 2.57 -7.88 -0.40
CA TYR A 44 3.52 -8.58 0.48
C TYR A 44 4.38 -7.62 1.32
N ARG A 45 4.35 -6.32 1.02
CA ARG A 45 5.05 -5.26 1.75
C ARG A 45 4.18 -4.66 2.85
N LEU A 46 2.88 -4.90 2.82
CA LEU A 46 1.98 -4.45 3.87
C LEU A 46 2.06 -5.37 5.09
N GLN A 47 2.51 -4.83 6.22
CA GLN A 47 2.62 -5.55 7.48
C GLN A 47 1.35 -5.44 8.32
N GLN A 48 0.80 -4.24 8.43
CA GLN A 48 -0.35 -3.96 9.29
C GLN A 48 -1.14 -2.77 8.75
N VAL A 49 -2.46 -2.80 8.96
CA VAL A 49 -3.38 -1.68 8.73
C VAL A 49 -3.96 -1.26 10.07
N ARG A 50 -3.87 0.02 10.42
CA ARG A 50 -4.44 0.62 11.64
C ARG A 50 -5.28 1.83 11.25
N GLY A 51 -6.54 1.58 10.88
CA GLY A 51 -7.39 2.63 10.31
C GLY A 51 -6.80 3.10 8.99
N GLU A 52 -6.38 4.36 8.93
CA GLU A 52 -5.76 5.01 7.77
C GLU A 52 -4.24 4.86 7.73
N ASP A 53 -3.60 4.45 8.83
CA ASP A 53 -2.16 4.31 8.90
C ASP A 53 -1.74 2.87 8.51
N LEU A 54 -0.89 2.76 7.49
CA LEU A 54 -0.37 1.50 6.95
C LEU A 54 1.08 1.33 7.38
N VAL A 55 1.40 0.19 7.98
CA VAL A 55 2.79 -0.22 8.23
C VAL A 55 3.27 -0.97 6.99
N TYR A 56 4.11 -0.33 6.19
CA TYR A 56 4.50 -0.77 4.86
C TYR A 56 6.01 -0.79 4.69
N TYR A 57 6.53 -1.89 4.13
CA TYR A 57 7.92 -2.06 3.76
C TYR A 57 8.18 -1.46 2.37
N GLY A 58 8.17 -0.14 2.28
CA GLY A 58 8.46 0.60 1.04
C GLY A 58 8.41 2.11 1.20
N THR A 59 8.49 2.82 0.08
CA THR A 59 8.21 4.26 0.02
C THR A 59 6.74 4.52 -0.33
N ALA A 60 6.27 5.75 -0.09
CA ALA A 60 4.95 6.19 -0.54
C ALA A 60 4.74 5.99 -2.05
N ASP A 61 5.77 6.23 -2.88
CA ASP A 61 5.70 6.00 -4.33
C ASP A 61 5.47 4.52 -4.68
N GLN A 62 6.14 3.60 -3.97
CA GLN A 62 5.96 2.17 -4.19
C GLN A 62 4.56 1.72 -3.81
N LEU A 63 4.04 2.23 -2.69
CA LEU A 63 2.69 1.97 -2.25
C LEU A 63 1.67 2.52 -3.26
N ALA A 64 1.85 3.75 -3.73
CA ALA A 64 0.99 4.37 -4.73
C ALA A 64 0.98 3.57 -6.04
N ALA A 65 2.16 3.13 -6.51
CA ALA A 65 2.27 2.27 -7.69
C ALA A 65 1.57 0.91 -7.50
N GLU A 66 1.67 0.31 -6.31
CA GLU A 66 0.93 -0.93 -5.99
C GLU A 66 -0.58 -0.71 -5.99
N ILE A 67 -1.07 0.37 -5.37
CA ILE A 67 -2.49 0.70 -5.35
C ILE A 67 -3.01 0.94 -6.77
N GLN A 68 -2.25 1.66 -7.59
CA GLN A 68 -2.61 1.94 -8.98
C GLN A 68 -2.69 0.65 -9.83
N ALA A 69 -1.96 -0.40 -9.43
CA ALA A 69 -1.96 -1.70 -10.09
C ALA A 69 -3.04 -2.66 -9.57
N LEU A 70 -3.82 -2.28 -8.55
CA LEU A 70 -4.92 -3.12 -8.05
C LEU A 70 -6.03 -3.20 -9.10
N ASP A 71 -6.43 -4.42 -9.43
CA ASP A 71 -7.57 -4.68 -10.31
C ASP A 71 -8.83 -4.94 -9.48
N LEU A 72 -9.53 -3.86 -9.14
CA LEU A 72 -10.78 -3.88 -8.36
C LEU A 72 -12.04 -3.76 -9.23
N GLY A 73 -11.89 -3.68 -10.56
CA GLY A 73 -12.97 -3.26 -11.45
C GLY A 73 -13.45 -1.81 -11.21
N LEU A 74 -12.70 -1.03 -10.42
CA LEU A 74 -12.94 0.38 -10.11
C LEU A 74 -11.82 1.23 -10.71
N ARG A 75 -12.10 2.50 -11.01
CA ARG A 75 -11.03 3.41 -11.43
C ARG A 75 -10.32 3.93 -10.19
N LEU A 76 -9.05 3.57 -10.07
CA LEU A 76 -8.17 3.99 -8.99
C LEU A 76 -7.24 5.08 -9.50
N PHE A 77 -7.03 6.10 -8.68
CA PHE A 77 -5.95 7.06 -8.84
C PHE A 77 -5.17 7.12 -7.53
N ALA A 78 -3.87 6.82 -7.57
CA ALA A 78 -3.02 6.88 -6.38
C ALA A 78 -1.86 7.85 -6.60
N GLU A 79 -1.71 8.80 -5.68
CA GLU A 79 -0.66 9.82 -5.72
C GLU A 79 0.05 9.91 -4.36
N PRO A 80 1.39 9.84 -4.32
CA PRO A 80 2.13 10.07 -3.08
C PRO A 80 2.12 11.57 -2.72
N LEU A 81 1.71 11.88 -1.50
CA LEU A 81 1.73 13.24 -0.93
C LEU A 81 2.91 13.38 0.03
N GLY A 82 4.13 13.28 -0.49
CA GLY A 82 5.36 13.30 0.29
C GLY A 82 5.89 11.91 0.63
N GLU A 83 6.69 11.80 1.70
CA GLU A 83 7.39 10.54 2.03
C GLU A 83 6.53 9.54 2.83
N ASP A 84 5.49 10.02 3.52
CA ASP A 84 4.71 9.28 4.51
C ASP A 84 3.21 9.29 4.22
N ARG A 85 2.76 9.78 3.06
CA ARG A 85 1.33 9.82 2.71
C ARG A 85 1.07 9.42 1.28
N VAL A 86 -0.06 8.75 1.07
CA VAL A 86 -0.59 8.42 -0.25
C VAL A 86 -2.06 8.77 -0.29
N ARG A 87 -2.45 9.58 -1.26
CA ARG A 87 -3.84 9.85 -1.59
C ARG A 87 -4.32 8.83 -2.59
N VAL A 88 -5.51 8.27 -2.35
CA VAL A 88 -6.17 7.34 -3.26
C VAL A 88 -7.55 7.88 -3.57
N GLU A 89 -7.85 8.09 -4.84
CA GLU A 89 -9.20 8.39 -5.30
C GLU A 89 -9.79 7.17 -5.98
N VAL A 90 -11.04 6.83 -5.61
CA VAL A 90 -11.74 5.67 -6.16
C VAL A 90 -13.06 6.11 -6.77
N PHE A 91 -13.17 5.91 -8.09
CA PHE A 91 -14.35 6.25 -8.91
C PHE A 91 -15.10 5.00 -9.36
#